data_AF-A0A379Y6R3-F1
#
_entry.id   AF-A0A379Y6R3-F1
#
_cell.length_a   1.000
_cell.length_b   1.000
_cell.length_c   1.000
_cell.angle_alpha   90.00
_cell.angle_beta   90.00
_cell.angle_gamma   90.00
#
_symmetry.space_group_name_H-M   'P 1'
#
loop_
_entity.id
_entity.type
_entity.pdbx_description
1 polymer ?
#
loop_
_entity_poly.entity_id
_entity_poly.type
_entity_poly.pdbx_seq_one_letter_code
_entity_poly.pdbx_strand_id
1 'polypeptide(L)'
;MTFGQVLGALLLPALARNHDRRPLLLLALMMQLIGFIGLIYLPQTLPWLWVLLSGLGLGGAFPLCLVLALDHLHQPAAAGRLVAFMQGVGFLLAGVTPYLSGLLRDYSGGFVLDWQIHALLVVVLIAITWRFHPHSYRRAFAE
;
A
#
# COMPACT_ATOMS: atom_id res chain seq x y z
N MET A 1 -7.14 -5.62 -12.72
CA MET A 1 -6.45 -4.72 -11.77
C MET A 1 -7.31 -3.50 -11.44
N THR A 2 -7.56 -2.61 -12.40
CA THR A 2 -8.24 -1.31 -12.18
C THR A 2 -9.60 -1.41 -11.50
N PHE A 3 -10.43 -2.39 -11.89
CA PHE A 3 -11.72 -2.62 -11.23
C PHE A 3 -11.57 -2.90 -9.73
N GLY A 4 -10.63 -3.78 -9.36
CA GLY A 4 -10.30 -4.06 -7.96
C GLY A 4 -9.77 -2.82 -7.24
N GLN A 5 -8.97 -1.99 -7.90
CA GLN A 5 -8.48 -0.74 -7.31
C GLN A 5 -9.62 0.23 -6.98
N VAL A 6 -10.54 0.44 -7.92
CA VAL A 6 -11.70 1.31 -7.71
C VAL A 6 -12.56 0.79 -6.56
N LEU A 7 -12.84 -0.52 -6.52
CA LEU A 7 -13.59 -1.13 -5.42
C LEU A 7 -12.86 -0.95 -4.08
N GLY A 8 -11.57 -1.23 -4.02
CA GLY A 8 -10.77 -1.09 -2.80
C GLY A 8 -10.74 0.35 -2.29
N ALA A 9 -10.56 1.31 -3.21
CA ALA A 9 -10.48 2.73 -2.91
C ALA A 9 -11.79 3.30 -2.35
N LEU A 10 -12.94 2.75 -2.74
CA LEU A 10 -14.24 3.17 -2.25
C LEU A 10 -14.65 2.42 -0.98
N LEU A 11 -14.51 1.09 -0.95
CA LEU A 11 -15.01 0.24 0.12
C LEU A 11 -14.21 0.41 1.42
N LEU A 12 -12.88 0.35 1.35
CA LEU A 12 -12.04 0.30 2.54
C LEU A 12 -12.10 1.61 3.37
N PRO A 13 -12.02 2.81 2.77
CA PRO A 13 -12.24 4.05 3.52
C PRO A 13 -13.68 4.22 4.02
N ALA A 14 -14.69 3.75 3.27
CA ALA A 14 -16.08 3.83 3.70
C ALA A 14 -16.37 2.97 4.94
N LEU A 15 -15.70 1.83 5.07
CA LEU A 15 -15.72 0.97 6.26
C LEU A 15 -15.00 1.61 7.47
N ALA A 16 -14.14 2.61 7.25
CA ALA A 16 -13.29 3.22 8.26
C ALA A 16 -13.96 4.36 9.06
N ARG A 17 -15.29 4.54 8.95
CA ARG A 17 -15.99 5.76 9.41
C ARG A 17 -15.81 6.14 10.88
N ASN A 18 -15.51 5.21 11.79
CA ASN A 18 -15.45 5.48 13.25
C ASN A 18 -14.32 4.73 14.01
N HIS A 19 -13.38 4.08 13.33
CA HIS A 19 -12.36 3.24 13.98
C HIS A 19 -10.95 3.58 13.52
N ASP A 20 -9.96 3.12 14.30
CA ASP A 20 -8.57 3.09 13.87
C ASP A 20 -8.48 2.51 12.46
N ARG A 21 -7.81 3.22 11.55
CA ARG A 21 -7.73 2.87 10.11
C ARG A 21 -6.64 1.86 9.82
N ARG A 22 -5.77 1.60 10.79
CA ARG A 22 -4.63 0.67 10.66
C ARG A 22 -5.05 -0.77 10.41
N PRO A 23 -6.07 -1.36 11.06
CA PRO A 23 -6.52 -2.71 10.74
C PRO A 23 -6.98 -2.84 9.29
N LEU A 24 -7.63 -1.80 8.74
CA LEU A 24 -8.04 -1.76 7.34
C LEU A 24 -6.83 -1.58 6.40
N LEU A 25 -5.83 -0.79 6.80
CA LEU A 25 -4.57 -0.68 6.06
C LEU A 25 -3.80 -2.01 6.05
N LEU A 26 -3.72 -2.69 7.20
CA LEU A 26 -3.14 -4.03 7.31
C LEU A 26 -3.90 -5.04 6.46
N LEU A 27 -5.23 -5.02 6.47
CA LEU A 27 -6.05 -5.85 5.60
C LEU A 27 -5.73 -5.60 4.12
N ALA A 28 -5.66 -4.33 3.71
CA ALA A 28 -5.32 -3.96 2.33
C ALA A 28 -3.92 -4.45 1.93
N LEU A 29 -2.92 -4.27 2.81
CA LEU A 29 -1.56 -4.77 2.58
C LEU A 29 -1.51 -6.31 2.53
N MET A 30 -2.26 -7.01 3.38
CA MET A 30 -2.35 -8.47 3.36
C MET A 30 -3.00 -8.99 2.08
N MET A 31 -4.09 -8.36 1.62
CA MET A 31 -4.71 -8.69 0.34
C MET A 31 -3.72 -8.52 -0.82
N GLN A 32 -2.93 -7.44 -0.79
CA GLN A 32 -1.90 -7.20 -1.79
C GLN A 32 -0.78 -8.25 -1.75
N LEU A 33 -0.30 -8.60 -0.56
CA LEU A 33 0.72 -9.63 -0.38
C LEU A 33 0.24 -10.99 -0.90
N ILE A 34 -0.99 -11.40 -0.57
CA ILE A 34 -1.60 -12.65 -1.06
C ILE A 34 -1.70 -12.62 -2.59
N GLY A 35 -2.13 -11.49 -3.17
CA GLY A 35 -2.19 -11.31 -4.61
C GLY A 35 -0.83 -11.48 -5.29
N PHE A 36 0.24 -10.90 -4.73
CA PHE A 36 1.60 -11.08 -5.26
C PHE A 36 2.12 -12.50 -5.10
N ILE A 37 1.92 -13.14 -3.94
CA ILE A 37 2.29 -14.54 -3.71
C ILE A 37 1.58 -15.45 -4.73
N GLY A 38 0.29 -15.22 -4.99
CA GLY A 38 -0.47 -15.94 -6.00
C GLY A 38 0.10 -15.78 -7.41
N LEU A 39 0.48 -14.55 -7.80
CA LEU A 39 1.11 -14.29 -9.10
C LEU A 39 2.51 -14.92 -9.24
N ILE A 40 3.26 -15.03 -8.14
CA ILE A 40 4.61 -15.62 -8.13
C ILE A 40 4.54 -17.15 -8.24
N TYR A 41 3.75 -17.80 -7.39
CA TYR A 41 3.79 -19.26 -7.24
C TYR A 41 2.67 -20.00 -7.99
N LEU A 42 1.52 -19.36 -8.20
CA LEU A 42 0.32 -19.98 -8.80
C LEU A 42 -0.29 -19.12 -9.93
N PRO A 43 0.51 -18.63 -10.90
CA PRO A 43 0.04 -17.66 -11.91
C PRO A 43 -1.08 -18.21 -12.81
N GLN A 44 -1.17 -19.53 -13.00
CA GLN A 44 -2.12 -20.16 -13.92
C GLN A 44 -3.39 -20.69 -13.25
N THR A 45 -3.41 -20.82 -11.92
CA THR A 45 -4.49 -21.53 -11.22
C THR A 45 -5.73 -20.66 -11.04
N LEU A 46 -5.56 -19.39 -10.65
CA LEU A 46 -6.64 -18.42 -10.44
C LEU A 46 -6.18 -16.97 -10.75
N PRO A 47 -5.73 -16.67 -11.98
CA PRO A 47 -5.12 -15.38 -12.32
C PRO A 47 -6.02 -14.18 -12.01
N TRP A 48 -7.33 -14.31 -12.25
CA TRP A 48 -8.30 -13.27 -11.97
C TRP A 48 -8.42 -12.94 -10.48
N LEU A 49 -8.35 -13.95 -9.61
CA LEU A 49 -8.39 -13.76 -8.16
C LEU A 49 -7.16 -12.99 -7.68
N TRP A 50 -5.97 -13.40 -8.12
CA TRP A 50 -4.72 -12.73 -7.73
C TRP A 50 -4.69 -11.28 -8.18
N VAL A 51 -5.10 -11.04 -9.43
CA VAL A 51 -5.23 -9.68 -9.99
C VAL A 51 -6.26 -8.83 -9.24
N LEU A 52 -7.38 -9.43 -8.80
CA LEU A 52 -8.40 -8.74 -8.04
C LEU A 52 -7.90 -8.39 -6.63
N LEU A 53 -7.23 -9.32 -5.95
CA LEU A 53 -6.69 -9.12 -4.61
C LEU A 53 -5.61 -8.03 -4.58
N SER A 54 -4.64 -8.06 -5.50
CA SER A 54 -3.65 -6.97 -5.54
C SER A 54 -4.28 -5.64 -5.93
N GLY A 55 -5.30 -5.65 -6.79
CA GLY A 55 -6.06 -4.44 -7.12
C GLY A 55 -6.77 -3.85 -5.89
N LEU A 56 -7.53 -4.66 -5.16
CA LEU A 56 -8.25 -4.26 -3.95
C LEU A 56 -7.30 -3.72 -2.87
N GLY A 57 -6.19 -4.43 -2.62
CA GLY A 57 -5.18 -4.02 -1.65
C GLY A 57 -4.53 -2.68 -2.01
N LEU A 58 -4.07 -2.55 -3.26
CA LEU A 58 -3.42 -1.32 -3.75
C LEU A 58 -4.38 -0.13 -3.73
N GLY A 59 -5.60 -0.34 -4.24
CA GLY A 59 -6.62 0.69 -4.32
C GLY A 59 -7.11 1.15 -2.96
N GLY A 60 -7.19 0.25 -1.98
CA GLY A 60 -7.60 0.61 -0.62
C GLY A 60 -6.51 1.25 0.23
N ALA A 61 -5.27 0.79 0.10
CA ALA A 61 -4.16 1.31 0.89
C ALA A 61 -3.91 2.81 0.60
N PHE A 62 -4.00 3.22 -0.67
CA PHE A 62 -3.75 4.61 -1.08
C PHE A 62 -4.63 5.66 -0.36
N PRO A 63 -5.98 5.62 -0.45
CA PRO A 63 -6.84 6.59 0.23
C PRO A 63 -6.80 6.44 1.75
N LEU A 64 -6.60 5.23 2.29
CA LEU A 64 -6.41 5.06 3.74
C LEU A 64 -5.17 5.81 4.24
N CYS A 65 -4.05 5.73 3.52
CA CYS A 65 -2.84 6.49 3.84
C CYS A 65 -3.06 8.00 3.69
N LEU A 66 -3.81 8.44 2.67
CA LEU A 66 -4.16 9.84 2.47
C LEU A 66 -4.95 10.40 3.66
N VAL A 67 -5.99 9.69 4.07
CA VAL A 67 -6.83 10.07 5.23
C VAL A 67 -6.01 10.05 6.52
N LEU A 68 -5.16 9.04 6.72
CA LEU A 68 -4.26 8.96 7.88
C LEU A 68 -3.32 10.17 7.96
N ALA A 69 -2.77 10.62 6.83
CA ALA A 69 -1.91 11.80 6.77
C ALA A 69 -2.69 13.11 7.01
N LEU A 70 -3.92 13.21 6.49
CA LEU A 70 -4.78 14.36 6.73
C LEU A 70 -5.18 14.49 8.21
N ASP A 71 -5.51 13.37 8.85
CA ASP A 71 -5.89 13.31 10.26
C ASP A 71 -4.69 13.50 11.20
N HIS A 72 -3.45 13.44 10.69
CA HIS A 72 -2.25 13.60 11.50
C HIS A 72 -2.08 15.01 12.06
N LEU A 73 -2.57 16.03 11.34
CA LEU A 73 -2.42 17.44 11.71
C LEU A 73 -3.78 18.12 11.82
N HIS A 74 -4.04 18.78 12.97
CA HIS A 74 -5.29 19.50 13.22
C HIS A 74 -5.51 20.70 12.27
N GLN A 75 -4.44 21.29 11.73
CA GLN A 75 -4.52 22.44 10.83
C GLN A 75 -4.65 21.99 9.37
N PRO A 76 -5.76 22.30 8.67
CA PRO A 76 -6.01 21.84 7.30
C PRO A 76 -4.91 22.22 6.30
N ALA A 77 -4.37 23.44 6.41
CA ALA A 77 -3.30 23.90 5.53
C ALA A 77 -2.00 23.11 5.73
N ALA A 78 -1.68 22.72 6.97
CA ALA A 78 -0.50 21.92 7.27
C ALA A 78 -0.68 20.46 6.83
N ALA A 79 -1.85 19.88 7.08
CA ALA A 79 -2.24 18.55 6.59
C ALA A 79 -2.15 18.45 5.06
N GLY A 80 -2.66 19.46 4.34
CA GLY A 80 -2.57 19.54 2.89
C GLY A 80 -1.13 19.59 2.37
N ARG A 81 -0.25 20.38 3.01
CA ARG A 81 1.18 20.42 2.65
C ARG A 81 1.88 19.08 2.90
N LEU A 82 1.59 18.41 4.01
CA LEU A 82 2.14 17.09 4.32
C LEU A 82 1.74 16.07 3.25
N VAL A 83 0.45 16.01 2.91
CA VAL A 83 -0.06 15.15 1.85
C VAL A 83 0.61 15.46 0.50
N ALA A 84 0.70 16.74 0.13
CA ALA A 84 1.33 17.14 -1.14
C ALA A 84 2.80 16.71 -1.20
N PHE A 85 3.53 16.87 -0.09
CA PHE A 85 4.92 16.42 0.03
C PHE A 85 5.04 14.89 -0.13
N MET A 86 4.23 14.13 0.61
CA MET A 86 4.20 12.67 0.53
C MET A 86 3.88 12.18 -0.88
N GLN A 87 2.92 12.81 -1.56
CA GLN A 87 2.54 12.48 -2.93
C GLN A 87 3.65 12.85 -3.92
N GLY A 88 4.29 14.01 -3.76
CA GLY A 88 5.41 14.42 -4.60
C GLY A 88 6.55 13.39 -4.57
N VAL A 89 6.98 12.98 -3.39
CA VAL A 89 8.00 11.93 -3.23
C VAL A 89 7.50 10.59 -3.80
N GLY A 90 6.26 10.20 -3.47
CA GLY A 90 5.67 8.95 -3.94
C GLY A 90 5.59 8.85 -5.46
N PHE A 91 5.21 9.93 -6.15
CA PHE A 91 5.13 9.96 -7.61
C PHE A 91 6.51 9.97 -8.27
N LEU A 92 7.52 10.60 -7.67
CA LEU A 92 8.90 10.49 -8.16
C LEU A 92 9.38 9.04 -8.11
N LEU A 93 9.14 8.34 -7.00
CA LEU A 93 9.46 6.92 -6.88
C LEU A 93 8.67 6.06 -7.87
N ALA A 94 7.36 6.34 -8.02
CA ALA A 94 6.51 5.65 -8.97
C ALA A 94 6.97 5.85 -10.42
N GLY A 95 7.47 7.03 -10.78
CA GLY A 95 8.02 7.31 -12.11
C GLY A 95 9.29 6.54 -12.43
N VAL A 96 10.12 6.25 -11.43
CA VAL A 96 11.36 5.46 -11.58
C VAL A 96 11.08 3.96 -11.64
N THR A 97 9.99 3.50 -11.01
CA THR A 97 9.67 2.07 -10.86
C THR A 97 9.59 1.31 -12.20
N PRO A 98 8.91 1.78 -13.26
CA PRO A 98 8.86 1.08 -14.55
C PRO A 98 10.23 0.82 -15.18
N TYR A 99 11.16 1.77 -15.04
CA TYR A 99 12.52 1.61 -15.54
C TYR A 99 13.26 0.50 -14.77
N LEU A 100 13.15 0.50 -13.43
CA LEU A 100 13.73 -0.55 -12.60
C LEU A 100 13.11 -1.93 -12.91
N SER A 101 11.79 -2.01 -13.06
CA SER A 101 11.09 -3.24 -13.43
C SER A 101 11.54 -3.76 -14.82
N GLY A 102 11.77 -2.86 -15.77
CA GLY A 102 12.35 -3.20 -17.08
C GLY A 102 13.75 -3.79 -16.96
N LEU A 103 14.64 -3.14 -16.20
CA LEU A 103 16.00 -3.62 -15.96
C LEU A 103 16.01 -4.98 -15.25
N LEU A 104 15.14 -5.17 -14.27
CA LEU A 104 14.97 -6.44 -13.56
C LEU A 104 14.47 -7.55 -14.49
N ARG A 105 13.57 -7.21 -15.42
CA ARG A 105 13.08 -8.14 -16.44
C ARG A 105 14.19 -8.53 -17.40
N ASP A 106 14.97 -7.57 -17.90
CA ASP A 106 16.06 -7.85 -18.83
C ASP A 106 17.13 -8.74 -18.18
N TYR A 107 17.40 -8.53 -16.89
CA TYR A 107 18.33 -9.36 -16.13
C TYR A 107 17.80 -10.78 -15.82
N SER A 108 16.54 -10.89 -15.38
CA SER A 108 15.97 -12.16 -14.90
C SER A 108 15.23 -12.96 -15.98
N GLY A 109 15.01 -12.40 -17.16
CA GLY A 109 14.24 -12.99 -18.26
C GLY A 109 12.72 -13.01 -18.04
N GLY A 110 12.21 -12.45 -16.93
CA GLY A 110 10.80 -12.47 -16.58
C GLY A 110 10.42 -11.46 -15.51
N PHE A 111 9.18 -11.52 -15.01
CA PHE A 111 8.69 -10.58 -13.99
C PHE A 111 8.68 -11.14 -12.57
N VAL A 112 9.09 -12.40 -12.37
CA VAL A 112 9.03 -13.04 -11.06
C VAL A 112 9.87 -12.29 -10.03
N LEU A 113 11.08 -11.86 -10.41
CA LEU A 113 11.96 -11.08 -9.54
C LEU A 113 11.35 -9.73 -9.16
N ASP A 114 10.72 -9.05 -10.13
CA ASP A 114 10.00 -7.81 -9.90
C ASP A 114 8.84 -7.99 -8.90
N TRP A 115 8.04 -9.04 -9.07
CA TRP A 115 6.95 -9.38 -8.13
C TRP A 115 7.47 -9.70 -6.73
N GLN A 116 8.61 -10.39 -6.61
CA GLN A 116 9.22 -10.71 -5.32
C GLN A 116 9.67 -9.45 -4.57
N ILE A 117 10.26 -8.48 -5.28
CA ILE A 117 10.65 -7.19 -4.70
C ILE A 117 9.42 -6.43 -4.22
N HIS A 118 8.35 -6.38 -5.02
CA HIS A 118 7.09 -5.76 -4.61
C HIS A 118 6.46 -6.45 -3.38
N ALA A 119 6.48 -7.79 -3.33
CA ALA A 119 6.02 -8.55 -2.17
C ALA A 119 6.86 -8.23 -0.91
N LEU A 120 8.19 -8.14 -1.05
CA LEU A 120 9.07 -7.75 0.05
C LEU A 120 8.78 -6.34 0.56
N LEU A 121 8.56 -5.38 -0.34
CA LEU A 121 8.18 -4.02 0.03
C LEU A 121 6.86 -3.99 0.82
N VAL A 122 5.87 -4.79 0.43
CA VAL A 122 4.62 -4.92 1.17
C VAL A 122 4.85 -5.49 2.57
N VAL A 123 5.72 -6.50 2.72
CA VAL A 123 6.09 -7.04 4.04
C VAL A 123 6.73 -5.96 4.92
N VAL A 124 7.63 -5.14 4.37
CA VAL A 124 8.23 -4.01 5.09
C VAL A 124 7.16 -3.00 5.51
N LEU A 125 6.21 -2.67 4.64
CA LEU A 125 5.10 -1.77 4.95
C LEU A 125 4.18 -2.32 6.04
N ILE A 126 3.92 -3.63 6.05
CA ILE A 126 3.16 -4.30 7.12
C ILE A 126 3.90 -4.15 8.45
N ALA A 127 5.22 -4.43 8.47
CA ALA A 127 6.04 -4.30 9.68
C ALA A 127 6.06 -2.86 10.21
N ILE A 128 6.20 -1.86 9.33
CA ILE A 128 6.11 -0.43 9.68
C ILE A 128 4.73 -0.11 10.27
N THR A 129 3.66 -0.50 9.56
CA THR A 129 2.28 -0.22 9.99
C THR A 129 1.99 -0.81 11.37
N TRP A 130 2.50 -2.01 11.63
CA TRP A 130 2.34 -2.69 12.92
C TRP A 130 3.19 -2.05 14.03
N ARG A 131 4.43 -1.68 13.74
CA ARG A 131 5.37 -1.11 14.74
C ARG A 131 4.98 0.27 15.21
N PHE A 132 4.47 1.13 14.33
CA PHE A 132 4.20 2.55 14.61
C PHE A 132 2.84 2.79 15.31
N HIS A 133 2.39 1.89 16.19
CA HIS A 133 1.14 2.00 16.96
C HIS A 133 1.06 3.32 17.75
N PRO A 134 -0.08 4.03 17.83
CA PRO A 134 -0.16 5.36 18.45
C PRO A 134 -0.02 5.29 19.98
N HIS A 135 -0.23 4.13 20.59
CA HIS A 135 0.13 3.92 22.01
C HIS A 135 1.64 3.96 22.25
N SER A 136 2.46 3.72 21.22
CA SER A 136 3.92 3.87 21.27
C SER A 136 4.35 5.33 21.27
N TYR A 137 3.57 6.23 20.64
CA TYR A 137 3.87 7.68 20.60
C TYR A 137 3.78 8.32 21.98
N ARG A 138 2.75 7.96 22.77
CA ARG A 138 2.63 8.46 24.16
C ARG A 138 3.81 8.03 25.05
N ARG A 139 4.50 6.94 24.74
CA ARG A 139 5.71 6.50 25.47
C ARG A 139 6.99 7.16 24.95
N ALA A 140 7.03 7.57 23.69
CA ALA A 140 8.21 8.18 23.06
C ALA A 140 8.28 9.71 23.26
N PHE A 141 7.13 10.36 23.45
CA PHE A 141 7.02 11.81 23.67
C PHE A 141 6.51 12.16 25.08
N ALA A 142 6.52 11.19 26.01
CA ALA A 142 6.40 11.49 27.43
C ALA A 142 7.79 11.85 27.95
N GLU A 143 8.18 13.10 27.68
CA GLU A 143 9.18 13.83 28.47
C GLU A 143 8.45 14.70 29.51
#